data_AF-A0A1L4FR79-F1
#
_entry.id   AF-A0A1L4FR79-F1
#
_cell.length_a   1.000
_cell.length_b   1.000
_cell.length_c   1.000
_cell.angle_alpha   90.00
_cell.angle_beta   90.00
_cell.angle_gamma   90.00
#
_symmetry.space_group_name_H-M   'P 1'
#
loop_
_entity.id
_entity.type
_entity.pdbx_description
1 polymer ?
#
loop_
_entity_poly.entity_id
_entity_poly.type
_entity_poly.pdbx_seq_one_letter_code
_entity_poly.pdbx_strand_id
1 'polypeptide(L)'
;MKQLKEIQWLELFEKYHDYKNGVLGKNEFESFYRSIRGVSYFDNKSRYTRKYFVSKYNRYNLGMIDLNSQTGKATKKGKGTGRPKKRKITPVEIARKEWKKCQKSN
;
A
#
# COMPACT_ATOMS: atom_id res chain seq x y z
N MET A 1 -18.09 -1.83 3.97
CA MET A 1 -17.00 -0.85 3.74
C MET A 1 -16.65 -0.91 2.26
N LYS A 2 -16.68 0.22 1.55
CA LYS A 2 -16.31 0.27 0.11
C LYS A 2 -14.89 -0.28 -0.08
N GLN A 3 -14.72 -1.15 -1.08
CA GLN A 3 -13.38 -1.55 -1.50
C GLN A 3 -12.75 -0.38 -2.27
N LEU A 4 -11.51 -0.04 -1.91
CA LEU A 4 -10.77 1.01 -2.60
C LEU A 4 -10.01 0.41 -3.78
N LYS A 5 -9.89 1.20 -4.85
CA LYS A 5 -9.00 0.91 -5.96
C LYS A 5 -7.54 1.05 -5.51
N GLU A 6 -6.64 0.45 -6.26
CA GLU A 6 -5.19 0.48 -6.03
C GLU A 6 -4.64 1.92 -5.93
N ILE A 7 -5.01 2.81 -6.86
CA ILE A 7 -4.60 4.22 -6.85
C ILE A 7 -5.02 4.92 -5.54
N GLN A 8 -6.24 4.67 -5.07
CA GLN A 8 -6.75 5.26 -3.83
C GLN A 8 -6.01 4.74 -2.58
N TRP A 9 -5.48 3.50 -2.63
CA TRP A 9 -4.62 3.00 -1.56
C TRP A 9 -3.26 3.70 -1.57
N LEU A 10 -2.67 3.92 -2.74
CA LEU A 10 -1.39 4.62 -2.88
C LEU A 10 -1.48 6.05 -2.34
N GLU A 11 -2.52 6.80 -2.74
CA GLU A 11 -2.79 8.15 -2.24
C GLU A 11 -2.91 8.18 -0.70
N LEU A 12 -3.63 7.20 -0.12
CA LEU A 12 -3.76 7.10 1.33
C LEU A 12 -2.44 6.78 2.03
N PHE A 13 -1.60 5.95 1.42
CA PHE A 13 -0.32 5.57 2.00
C PHE A 13 0.68 6.73 1.98
N GLU A 14 0.71 7.51 0.91
CA GLU A 14 1.51 8.73 0.81
C GLU A 14 1.08 9.75 1.89
N LYS A 15 -0.22 10.07 1.96
CA LYS A 15 -0.73 11.00 2.99
C LYS A 15 -0.52 10.51 4.42
N TYR A 16 -0.57 9.20 4.65
CA TYR A 16 -0.25 8.66 5.96
C TYR A 16 1.23 8.75 6.31
N HIS A 17 2.11 8.63 5.30
CA HIS A 17 3.55 8.85 5.48
C HIS A 17 3.83 10.32 5.86
N ASP A 18 3.19 11.29 5.20
CA ASP A 18 3.28 12.71 5.54
C ASP A 18 2.81 12.97 6.98
N TYR A 19 1.69 12.37 7.38
CA TYR A 19 1.21 12.42 8.77
C TYR A 19 2.23 11.84 9.75
N LYS A 20 2.84 10.69 9.42
CA LYS A 20 3.84 10.04 10.29
C LYS A 20 5.12 10.86 10.44
N ASN A 21 5.48 11.63 9.42
CA ASN A 21 6.64 12.53 9.43
C ASN A 21 6.32 13.92 10.01
N GLY A 22 5.09 14.16 10.45
CA GLY A 22 4.68 15.43 11.03
C GLY A 22 4.46 16.55 10.03
N VAL A 23 4.44 16.24 8.72
CA VAL A 23 4.13 17.20 7.64
C VAL A 23 2.62 17.49 7.59
N LEU A 24 1.80 16.49 7.94
CA LEU A 24 0.34 16.59 7.93
C LEU A 24 -0.24 16.39 9.34
N GLY A 25 -1.24 17.18 9.71
CA GLY A 25 -1.95 17.04 10.98
C GLY A 25 -2.83 15.79 11.04
N LYS A 26 -3.10 15.30 12.26
CA LYS A 26 -3.98 14.13 12.47
C LYS A 26 -5.39 14.33 11.87
N ASN A 27 -5.98 15.50 12.10
CA ASN A 27 -7.34 15.80 11.67
C ASN A 27 -7.44 15.92 10.13
N GLU A 28 -6.39 16.41 9.48
CA GLU A 28 -6.30 16.52 8.02
C GLU A 28 -6.23 15.12 7.40
N PHE A 29 -5.37 14.25 7.94
CA PHE A 29 -5.32 12.85 7.52
C PHE A 29 -6.66 12.14 7.71
N GLU A 30 -7.30 12.28 8.87
CA GLU A 30 -8.59 11.63 9.15
C GLU A 30 -9.69 12.12 8.21
N SER A 31 -9.70 13.41 7.87
CA SER A 31 -10.65 14.00 6.91
C SER A 31 -10.43 13.43 5.50
N PHE A 32 -9.18 13.37 5.04
CA PHE A 32 -8.82 12.78 3.75
C PHE A 32 -9.15 11.28 3.68
N TYR A 33 -8.87 10.54 4.75
CA TYR A 33 -9.22 9.13 4.84
C TYR A 33 -10.74 8.91 4.71
N ARG A 34 -11.54 9.74 5.39
CA ARG A 34 -13.00 9.67 5.34
C ARG A 34 -13.55 10.01 3.96
N SER A 35 -13.00 11.02 3.28
CA SER A 35 -13.44 11.42 1.94
C SER A 35 -13.24 10.29 0.92
N ILE A 36 -12.06 9.67 0.89
CA ILE A 36 -11.75 8.55 -0.01
C ILE A 36 -12.63 7.32 0.30
N ARG A 37 -12.85 7.02 1.58
CA ARG A 37 -13.63 5.85 2.00
C ARG A 37 -15.13 6.05 1.88
N GLY A 38 -15.59 7.30 1.71
CA GLY A 38 -17.00 7.67 1.69
C GLY A 38 -17.71 7.44 3.03
N VAL A 39 -17.00 7.68 4.14
CA VAL A 39 -17.48 7.40 5.50
C VAL A 39 -17.83 8.71 6.19
N SER A 40 -19.09 8.84 6.64
CA SER A 40 -19.58 10.02 7.37
C SER A 40 -18.86 10.21 8.72
N TYR A 41 -18.83 11.44 9.23
CA TYR A 41 -18.33 11.77 10.56
C TYR A 41 -18.99 10.90 11.65
N PHE A 42 -20.27 10.58 11.50
CA PHE A 42 -21.11 9.83 12.44
C PHE A 42 -20.99 8.29 12.33
N ASP A 43 -20.25 7.75 11.37
CA ASP A 43 -20.13 6.30 11.22
C ASP A 43 -19.10 5.77 12.25
N ASN A 44 -19.60 5.24 13.36
CA ASN A 44 -18.86 4.76 14.54
C ASN A 44 -17.87 3.60 14.28
N LYS A 45 -17.63 3.22 13.03
CA LYS A 45 -16.71 2.13 12.63
C LYS A 45 -15.22 2.50 12.71
N SER A 46 -14.88 3.69 13.23
CA SER A 46 -13.54 4.30 13.17
C SER A 46 -12.41 3.45 13.76
N ARG A 47 -12.67 2.70 14.83
CA ARG A 47 -11.62 1.92 15.51
C ARG A 47 -11.18 0.71 14.68
N TYR A 48 -12.12 0.01 14.06
CA TYR A 48 -11.84 -1.13 13.17
C TYR A 48 -11.27 -0.67 11.83
N THR A 49 -11.76 0.45 11.29
CA THR A 49 -11.27 1.01 10.02
C THR A 49 -9.82 1.46 10.14
N ARG A 50 -9.44 2.10 11.26
CA ARG A 50 -8.05 2.50 11.54
C ARG A 50 -7.12 1.30 11.67
N LYS A 51 -7.48 0.28 12.44
CA LYS A 51 -6.68 -0.96 12.56
C LYS A 51 -6.50 -1.64 11.20
N TYR A 52 -7.58 -1.73 10.42
CA TYR A 52 -7.55 -2.30 9.07
C TYR A 52 -6.61 -1.53 8.14
N PHE A 53 -6.70 -0.19 8.15
CA PHE A 53 -5.81 0.68 7.37
C PHE A 53 -4.33 0.48 7.75
N VAL A 54 -4.00 0.54 9.04
CA VAL A 54 -2.62 0.36 9.50
C VAL A 54 -2.07 -1.01 9.10
N SER A 55 -2.89 -2.07 9.19
CA SER A 55 -2.47 -3.39 8.72
C SER A 55 -2.20 -3.42 7.21
N LYS A 56 -2.96 -2.68 6.40
CA LYS A 56 -2.72 -2.59 4.94
C LYS A 56 -1.44 -1.82 4.64
N TYR A 57 -1.25 -0.67 5.30
CA TYR A 57 -0.06 0.15 5.18
C TYR A 57 1.22 -0.61 5.56
N ASN A 58 1.22 -1.29 6.72
CA ASN A 58 2.38 -2.07 7.17
C ASN A 58 2.72 -3.21 6.19
N ARG A 59 1.71 -3.89 5.62
CA ARG A 59 1.95 -4.94 4.62
C ARG A 59 2.53 -4.37 3.32
N TYR A 60 2.05 -3.21 2.88
CA TYR A 60 2.60 -2.51 1.71
C TYR A 60 4.07 -2.12 1.92
N ASN A 61 4.40 -1.52 3.08
CA ASN A 61 5.75 -1.14 3.45
C ASN A 61 6.74 -2.32 3.60
N LEU A 62 6.24 -3.55 3.76
CA LEU A 62 7.07 -4.76 3.78
C LEU A 62 7.44 -5.28 2.37
N GLY A 63 7.20 -4.48 1.32
CA GLY A 63 7.58 -4.83 -0.06
C GLY A 63 6.54 -5.70 -0.77
N MET A 64 5.30 -5.76 -0.27
CA MET A 64 4.17 -6.37 -0.97
C MET A 64 3.67 -5.37 -2.04
N ILE A 65 4.35 -5.34 -3.18
CA ILE A 65 4.00 -4.51 -4.35
C ILE A 65 2.72 -5.03 -5.03
N ASP A 66 2.34 -6.29 -4.80
CA ASP A 66 1.11 -6.86 -5.35
C ASP A 66 -0.13 -6.38 -4.55
N LEU A 67 -0.72 -5.26 -5.00
CA LEU A 67 -2.09 -4.86 -4.62
C LEU A 67 -3.14 -5.87 -5.10
N ASN A 68 -2.77 -6.70 -6.08
CA ASN A 68 -3.48 -7.93 -6.44
C ASN A 68 -3.14 -9.03 -5.42
N SER A 69 -3.91 -9.07 -4.32
CA SER A 69 -4.03 -10.29 -3.53
C SER A 69 -4.41 -11.42 -4.49
N GLN A 70 -3.46 -12.27 -4.86
CA GLN A 70 -3.67 -13.46 -5.70
C GLN A 70 -4.39 -14.57 -4.90
N THR A 71 -5.37 -14.21 -4.09
CA THR A 71 -6.26 -15.17 -3.41
C THR A 71 -7.31 -15.65 -4.40
N GLY A 72 -6.87 -16.51 -5.31
CA GLY A 72 -7.72 -17.39 -6.11
C GLY A 72 -7.12 -18.79 -6.30
N LYS A 73 -5.92 -19.08 -5.76
CA LYS A 73 -5.31 -20.41 -5.86
C LYS A 73 -4.64 -20.82 -4.54
N ALA A 74 -4.84 -22.09 -4.18
CA ALA A 74 -4.44 -22.69 -2.90
C ALA A 74 -2.92 -22.62 -2.65
N THR A 75 -2.53 -22.46 -1.39
CA THR A 75 -1.13 -22.50 -0.95
C THR A 75 -0.58 -23.92 -1.03
N LYS A 76 0.35 -24.19 -1.94
CA LYS A 76 1.41 -25.20 -1.68
C LYS A 76 2.55 -25.17 -2.70
N LYS A 77 3.77 -24.83 -2.25
CA LYS A 77 5.01 -25.56 -2.59
C LYS A 77 5.93 -25.56 -1.37
N GLY A 78 6.47 -26.74 -1.07
CA GLY A 78 7.04 -27.11 0.24
C GLY A 78 8.40 -26.50 0.57
N LYS A 79 8.85 -26.78 1.81
CA LYS A 79 10.17 -26.40 2.33
C LYS A 79 11.26 -26.90 1.38
N GLY A 80 12.05 -25.97 0.82
CA GLY A 80 13.35 -26.28 0.22
C GLY A 80 13.49 -26.18 -1.31
N THR A 81 12.46 -25.81 -2.08
CA THR A 81 12.57 -25.84 -3.56
C THR A 81 12.18 -24.50 -4.21
N GLY A 82 13.10 -23.53 -4.30
CA GLY A 82 12.89 -22.35 -5.15
C GLY A 82 13.93 -21.21 -5.12
N ARG A 83 14.42 -20.87 -6.34
CA ARG A 83 15.19 -19.72 -6.88
C ARG A 83 16.37 -19.13 -6.06
N PRO A 84 17.57 -18.96 -6.69
CA PRO A 84 18.71 -18.29 -6.05
C PRO A 84 18.35 -16.89 -5.53
N LYS A 85 18.87 -16.55 -4.33
CA LYS A 85 18.69 -15.25 -3.67
C LYS A 85 19.17 -14.13 -4.59
N LYS A 86 18.26 -13.29 -5.10
CA LYS A 86 18.64 -12.06 -5.81
C LYS A 86 19.32 -11.10 -4.83
N ARG A 87 20.36 -10.39 -5.30
CA ARG A 87 20.99 -9.30 -4.54
C ARG A 87 19.93 -8.27 -4.12
N LYS A 88 20.07 -7.70 -2.92
CA LYS A 88 19.19 -6.63 -2.42
C LYS A 88 19.41 -5.38 -3.27
N ILE A 89 18.52 -5.19 -4.25
CA ILE A 89 18.45 -3.96 -5.03
C ILE A 89 17.63 -2.97 -4.20
N THR A 90 18.12 -1.75 -4.07
CA THR A 90 17.40 -0.71 -3.33
C THR A 90 16.14 -0.28 -4.09
N PRO A 91 15.09 0.21 -3.40
CA PRO A 91 13.87 0.70 -4.06
C PRO A 91 14.16 1.75 -5.16
N VAL A 92 15.21 2.55 -4.97
CA VAL A 92 15.65 3.60 -5.90
C VAL A 92 16.19 3.02 -7.22
N GLU A 93 16.94 1.92 -7.16
CA GLU A 93 17.49 1.26 -8.34
C GLU A 93 16.41 0.57 -9.18
N ILE A 94 15.33 0.11 -8.54
CA ILE A 94 14.16 -0.46 -9.22
C ILE A 94 13.41 0.64 -9.97
N ALA A 95 13.12 1.76 -9.31
CA ALA A 95 12.44 2.91 -9.93
C ALA A 95 13.21 3.46 -11.14
N ARG A 96 14.54 3.60 -11.04
CA ARG A 96 15.39 4.04 -12.16
C ARG A 96 15.35 3.08 -13.36
N LYS A 97 15.21 1.78 -13.11
CA LYS A 97 15.16 0.75 -14.16
C LYS A 97 13.85 0.79 -14.94
N GLU A 98 12.74 0.94 -14.23
CA GLU A 98 11.41 1.05 -14.85
C GLU A 98 11.27 2.36 -15.63
N TRP A 99 11.79 3.49 -15.11
CA TRP A 99 11.80 4.75 -15.84
C TRP A 99 12.58 4.68 -17.16
N LYS A 100 13.77 4.06 -17.16
CA LYS A 100 14.59 3.86 -18.37
C LYS A 100 13.93 2.93 -19.40
N LYS A 101 13.07 2.02 -18.97
CA LYS A 101 12.28 1.17 -19.88
C LYS A 101 11.19 1.97 -20.58
N CYS A 102 10.47 2.81 -19.85
CA CYS A 102 9.43 3.67 -20.42
C CYS A 102 9.97 4.64 -21.47
N GLN A 103 11.19 5.17 -21.29
CA GLN A 103 11.80 6.09 -22.26
C GLN A 103 12.33 5.43 -23.54
N LYS A 104 12.60 4.12 -23.53
CA LYS A 104 13.07 3.38 -24.73
C LYS A 104 11.93 2.84 -25.60
N SER A 105 10.69 2.99 -25.15
CA SER A 105 9.50 2.50 -25.83
C SER A 105 8.76 3.59 -26.62
N ASN A 106 9.32 4.82 -26.66
CA ASN A 106 8.87 5.93 -27.50
C ASN A 106 9.91 6.25 -28.55
#